data_AF-A0A381I614-F1
#
_entry.id   AF-A0A381I614-F1
#
_cell.length_a   1.000
_cell.length_b   1.000
_cell.length_c   1.000
_cell.angle_alpha   90.00
_cell.angle_beta   90.00
_cell.angle_gamma   90.00
#
_symmetry.space_group_name_H-M   'P 1'
#
loop_
_entity.id
_entity.type
_entity.pdbx_description
1 polymer ?
#
loop_
_entity_poly.entity_id
_entity_poly.type
_entity_poly.pdbx_seq_one_letter_code
_entity_poly.pdbx_strand_id
1 'polypeptide(L)' 'MIKLGTHLSIAKGFANAAETAVYIGANTFQFFSRNPRGEMLKNLMKKI' A
#
# COMPACT_ATOMS: atom_id res chain seq x y z
N MET A 1 -6.45 5.62 23.30
CA MET A 1 -5.21 5.74 22.49
C MET A 1 -5.54 6.48 21.20
N ILE A 2 -4.81 7.55 20.88
CA ILE A 2 -5.04 8.33 19.65
C ILE A 2 -4.56 7.51 18.45
N LYS A 3 -5.32 7.50 17.35
CA LYS A 3 -4.93 6.86 16.08
C LYS A 3 -4.33 7.90 15.15
N LEU A 4 -3.04 7.78 14.84
CA LEU A 4 -2.30 8.71 14.00
C LEU A 4 -1.46 7.95 12.97
N GLY A 5 -1.47 8.46 11.73
CA GLY A 5 -0.64 7.98 10.65
C GLY A 5 -0.98 8.66 9.32
N THR A 6 -0.47 8.09 8.23
CA THR A 6 -0.50 8.70 6.89
C THR A 6 -1.07 7.74 5.84
N HIS A 7 -1.25 8.26 4.63
CA HIS A 7 -1.58 7.43 3.48
C HIS A 7 -0.32 6.73 2.96
N LEU A 8 -0.32 5.39 2.97
CA LEU A 8 0.82 4.57 2.56
C LEU A 8 0.51 3.79 1.28
N SER A 9 1.52 3.70 0.41
CA SER A 9 1.44 2.93 -0.82
C SER A 9 1.55 1.44 -0.53
N ILE A 10 0.66 0.66 -1.14
CA ILE A 10 0.71 -0.83 -1.12
C ILE A 10 1.31 -1.41 -2.41
N ALA A 11 1.97 -0.59 -3.23
CA ALA A 11 2.56 -1.06 -4.50
C ALA A 11 3.62 -2.16 -4.32
N LYS A 12 4.24 -2.23 -3.14
CA LYS A 12 5.19 -3.28 -2.72
C LYS A 12 4.56 -4.35 -1.81
N GLY A 13 3.23 -4.39 -1.73
CA GLY A 13 2.47 -5.30 -0.86
C GLY A 13 2.16 -4.72 0.52
N PHE A 14 1.25 -5.39 1.23
CA PHE A 14 0.72 -4.93 2.52
C PHE A 14 1.76 -4.99 3.65
N ALA A 15 2.63 -6.00 3.65
CA ALA A 15 3.68 -6.14 4.67
C ALA A 15 4.62 -4.91 4.68
N ASN A 16 5.03 -4.45 3.50
CA ASN A 16 5.89 -3.28 3.38
C ASN A 16 5.21 -1.99 3.86
N ALA A 17 3.90 -1.84 3.63
CA ALA A 17 3.14 -0.71 4.15
C ALA A 17 3.03 -0.76 5.69
N ALA A 18 2.82 -1.94 6.27
CA ALA A 18 2.80 -2.11 7.72
C ALA A 18 4.17 -1.84 8.38
N GLU A 19 5.25 -2.36 7.79
CA GLU A 19 6.62 -2.05 8.23
C GLU A 19 6.92 -0.56 8.18
N THR A 20 6.48 0.11 7.10
CA THR A 20 6.64 1.56 6.96
C THR A 20 5.85 2.32 8.03
N ALA A 21 4.63 1.89 8.35
CA ALA A 21 3.82 2.50 9.41
C ALA A 21 4.54 2.41 10.78
N VAL A 22 5.11 1.25 11.11
CA VAL A 22 5.90 1.07 12.34
C VAL A 22 7.15 1.94 12.32
N TYR A 23 7.88 1.97 11.20
CA TYR A 23 9.10 2.77 11.04
C TYR A 23 8.88 4.27 11.28
N ILE A 24 7.75 4.83 10.82
CA ILE A 24 7.41 6.24 11.02
C ILE A 24 6.71 6.54 12.35
N GLY A 25 6.55 5.54 13.23
CA GLY A 25 5.87 5.70 14.52
C GLY A 25 4.35 5.85 14.42
N ALA A 26 3.74 5.43 13.30
CA ALA A 26 2.30 5.43 13.13
C ALA A 26 1.66 4.17 13.76
N ASN A 27 0.43 4.31 14.24
CA ASN A 27 -0.37 3.21 14.80
C ASN A 27 -1.67 2.93 14.02
N THR A 28 -1.87 3.67 12.93
CA THR A 28 -2.90 3.45 11.91
C THR A 28 -2.33 3.93 10.58
N PHE A 29 -2.85 3.46 9.46
CA PHE A 29 -2.54 4.02 8.14
C PHE A 29 -3.72 3.82 7.20
N GLN A 30 -3.76 4.63 6.15
CA GLN A 30 -4.74 4.50 5.08
C GLN A 30 -4.05 4.00 3.82
N PHE A 31 -4.73 3.21 3.01
CA PHE A 31 -4.24 2.75 1.71
C PHE A 31 -5.41 2.69 0.71
N PHE A 32 -5.10 2.55 -0.58
CA PHE A 32 -6.12 2.24 -1.60
C PHE A 32 -6.24 0.73 -1.80
N SER A 33 -7.46 0.19 -1.84
CA SER A 33 -7.71 -1.23 -2.10
C SER A 33 -7.34 -1.69 -3.52
N ARG A 34 -7.15 -0.74 -4.44
CA ARG A 34 -6.73 -0.94 -5.83
C ARG A 34 -6.00 0.30 -6.33
N ASN A 35 -5.42 0.25 -7.52
CA ASN A 35 -4.82 1.44 -8.14
C ASN A 35 -5.91 2.51 -8.38
N PRO A 36 -5.84 3.71 -7.77
CA PRO A 36 -6.86 4.76 -7.89
C PRO A 36 -6.96 5.32 -9.31
N ARG A 37 -5.96 5.09 -10.17
CA ARG A 37 -5.96 5.49 -11.58
C ARG A 37 -6.58 4.44 -12.52
N GLY A 38 -7.19 3.38 -11.97
CA GLY A 38 -7.66 2.21 -12.69
C GLY A 38 -6.63 1.07 -12.70
N GLU A 39 -7.09 -0.16 -12.97
CA GLU A 39 -6.17 -1.28 -13.17
C GLU A 39 -5.38 -1.06 -14.47
N MET A 40 -4.12 -0.67 -14.35
CA MET A 40 -3.16 -1.04 -15.38
C MET A 40 -2.86 -2.51 -15.12
N LEU A 41 -3.52 -3.41 -15.85
CA LEU A 41 -3.12 -4.82 -15.89
C LEU A 41 -1.62 -4.80 -16.19
N LYS A 42 -0.80 -5.11 -15.18
CA LYS A 42 0.65 -5.12 -15.33
C LYS A 42 0.90 -6.20 -16.36
N ASN A 43 1.17 -5.82 -17.62
CA ASN A 43 1.18 -6.69 -18.80
C ASN A 43 1.72 -8.07 -18.44
N LEU A 44 0.81 -8.97 -18.08
CA LEU A 44 1.07 -10.38 -17.82
C LEU A 44 0.88 -11.08 -19.16
N MET A 45 1.50 -10.54 -20.21
CA MET A 45 1.82 -11.36 -21.37
C MET A 45 2.92 -12.31 -20.91
N LYS A 46 2.49 -13.41 -20.29
CA LYS A 46 3.27 -14.63 -20.32
C LYS A 46 3.37 -14.96 -21.81
N LYS A 47 4.54 -14.70 -22.39
CA LYS A 47 4.90 -15.06 -23.75
C LYS A 47 4.69 -16.58 -23.85
N ILE A 48 3.54 -16.99 -24.38
CA ILE A 48 3.32 -18.36 -24.86
C ILE A 48 4.08 -18.48 -26.17
#